data_AF-A0A5C5YRW9-F1
#
_entry.id   AF-A0A5C5YRW9-F1
#
_cell.length_a   1.000
_cell.length_b   1.000
_cell.length_c   1.000
_cell.angle_alpha   90.00
_cell.angle_beta   90.00
_cell.angle_gamma   90.00
#
_symmetry.space_group_name_H-M   'P 1'
#
loop_
_entity.id
_entity.type
_entity.pdbx_description
1 polymer ?
#
loop_
_entity_poly.entity_id
_entity_poly.type
_entity_poly.pdbx_seq_one_letter_code
_entity_poly.pdbx_strand_id
1 'polypeptide(L)'
;MQAVDPTDGPKWQAIERNERRVLGVLVEKAKTTPAGYPLSLNSLRTGCNQKSNRFPAMELEEHHVEDAVEGLQKLGAVTRLQGDGRTEKFRHHAYEWFGVDKYELAVMTELLLRGAQTLGELRARASRMEAIKTQGDLQPIVDALVERGLIIYLTPPGRGAMVTHNLYQPQELEKVQREHGGGQVVAQPAPTPSPAPQAPANPPPTSARPNEAPSAAPEIMQPGFREDPPRPPAPSPSNGDWKAEVDKLRGELAELREEYKSEVAELRAELEDVLRQLTG
;
A
#
# COMPACT_ATOMS: atom_id res chain seq x y z
N MET A 1 -29.24 20.04 13.94
CA MET A 1 -29.10 18.75 13.23
C MET A 1 -29.61 18.95 11.83
N GLN A 2 -28.73 19.20 10.86
CA GLN A 2 -29.13 19.28 9.45
C GLN A 2 -29.22 17.86 8.89
N ALA A 3 -30.38 17.57 8.29
CA ALA A 3 -30.66 16.32 7.61
C ALA A 3 -29.73 16.18 6.39
N VAL A 4 -29.14 15.00 6.23
CA VAL A 4 -28.38 14.63 5.04
C VAL A 4 -29.40 14.23 3.98
N ASP A 5 -29.44 14.95 2.86
CA ASP A 5 -30.33 14.65 1.73
C ASP A 5 -29.98 13.28 1.12
N PRO A 6 -30.94 12.36 0.94
CA PRO A 6 -30.71 10.98 0.50
C PRO A 6 -30.50 10.80 -1.01
N THR A 7 -30.17 11.85 -1.77
CA THR A 7 -30.11 11.83 -3.25
C THR A 7 -28.70 11.86 -3.85
N ASP A 8 -27.65 12.07 -3.06
CA ASP A 8 -26.27 11.97 -3.54
C ASP A 8 -25.76 10.56 -3.24
N GLY A 9 -25.58 9.73 -4.27
CA GLY A 9 -24.79 8.51 -4.15
C GLY A 9 -23.36 8.81 -3.65
N PRO A 10 -22.56 7.78 -3.31
CA PRO A 10 -21.19 8.01 -2.87
C PRO A 10 -20.43 8.85 -3.92
N LYS A 11 -19.92 10.02 -3.51
CA LYS A 11 -19.12 10.90 -4.38
C LYS A 11 -17.80 10.28 -4.79
N TRP A 12 -17.32 9.33 -3.99
CA TRP A 12 -16.10 8.59 -4.23
C TRP A 12 -16.35 7.43 -5.19
N GLN A 13 -15.30 7.05 -5.91
CA GLN A 13 -15.28 5.91 -6.83
C GLN A 13 -13.90 5.25 -6.84
N ALA A 14 -13.79 4.11 -7.54
CA ALA A 14 -12.50 3.50 -7.82
C ALA A 14 -11.59 4.48 -8.60
N ILE A 15 -10.32 4.52 -8.22
CA ILE A 15 -9.31 5.42 -8.78
C ILE A 15 -8.00 4.68 -9.05
N GLU A 16 -7.24 5.22 -9.99
CA GLU A 16 -6.00 4.61 -10.45
C GLU A 16 -4.95 4.54 -9.35
N ARG A 17 -3.98 3.64 -9.53
CA ARG A 17 -2.90 3.41 -8.56
C ARG A 17 -2.12 4.68 -8.21
N ASN A 18 -1.79 5.49 -9.21
CA ASN A 18 -1.05 6.72 -9.02
C ASN A 18 -1.92 7.79 -8.34
N GLU A 19 -3.20 7.87 -8.68
CA GLU A 19 -4.18 8.76 -8.06
C GLU A 19 -4.32 8.48 -6.56
N ARG A 20 -4.42 7.22 -6.16
CA ARG A 20 -4.45 6.83 -4.74
C ARG A 20 -3.21 7.30 -3.99
N ARG A 21 -2.04 7.12 -4.60
CA ARG A 21 -0.77 7.60 -4.03
C ARG A 21 -0.77 9.12 -3.89
N VAL A 22 -1.12 9.86 -4.93
CA VAL A 22 -1.14 11.33 -4.95
C VAL A 22 -2.12 11.87 -3.91
N LEU A 23 -3.35 11.34 -3.86
CA LEU A 23 -4.37 11.73 -2.90
C LEU A 23 -3.91 11.45 -1.46
N GLY A 24 -3.36 10.26 -1.20
CA GLY A 24 -2.81 9.91 0.10
C GLY A 24 -1.67 10.85 0.54
N VAL A 25 -0.79 11.26 -0.38
CA VAL A 25 0.30 12.20 -0.10
C VAL A 25 -0.24 13.60 0.22
N LEU A 26 -1.21 14.10 -0.55
CA LEU A 26 -1.85 15.40 -0.27
C LEU A 26 -2.40 15.44 1.15
N VAL A 27 -3.17 14.42 1.53
CA VAL A 27 -3.80 14.34 2.84
C VAL A 27 -2.77 14.16 3.96
N GLU A 28 -1.79 13.27 3.78
CA GLU A 28 -0.72 13.06 4.76
C GLU A 28 0.02 14.38 5.04
N LYS A 29 0.41 15.12 4.01
CA LYS A 29 1.16 16.37 4.17
C LYS A 29 0.30 17.50 4.71
N ALA A 30 -0.99 17.56 4.36
CA ALA A 30 -1.91 18.52 4.97
C ALA A 30 -2.00 18.34 6.49
N LYS A 31 -2.06 17.09 6.97
CA LYS A 31 -2.17 16.78 8.40
C LYS A 31 -0.84 16.88 9.16
N THR A 32 0.25 16.39 8.57
CA THR A 32 1.53 16.24 9.28
C THR A 32 2.50 17.40 9.06
N THR A 33 2.37 18.12 7.94
CA THR A 33 3.29 19.20 7.55
C THR A 33 2.51 20.39 6.95
N PRO A 34 1.59 21.03 7.70
CA PRO A 34 0.67 22.04 7.16
C PRO A 34 1.39 23.28 6.60
N ALA A 35 2.58 23.61 7.11
CA ALA A 35 3.37 24.76 6.63
C ALA A 35 3.76 24.67 5.15
N GLY A 36 3.89 23.45 4.60
CA GLY A 36 4.21 23.22 3.19
C GLY A 36 2.99 23.07 2.28
N TYR A 37 1.78 23.10 2.83
CA TYR A 37 0.53 22.88 2.12
C TYR A 37 -0.14 24.21 1.73
N PRO A 38 -0.72 24.35 0.52
CA PRO A 38 -0.88 23.35 -0.55
C PRO A 38 0.44 22.98 -1.25
N LEU A 39 0.52 21.75 -1.76
CA LEU A 39 1.76 21.21 -2.34
C LEU A 39 1.96 21.65 -3.79
N SER A 40 3.21 21.88 -4.22
CA SER A 40 3.51 21.96 -5.67
C SER A 40 3.66 20.57 -6.27
N LEU A 41 3.70 20.50 -7.61
CA LEU A 41 3.89 19.25 -8.35
C LEU A 41 5.17 18.50 -7.92
N ASN A 42 6.28 19.24 -7.77
CA ASN A 42 7.54 18.64 -7.30
C ASN A 42 7.43 18.09 -5.87
N SER A 43 6.79 18.82 -4.96
CA SER A 43 6.57 18.34 -3.58
C SER A 43 5.69 17.09 -3.55
N LEU A 44 4.68 17.01 -4.43
CA LEU A 44 3.86 15.81 -4.60
C LEU A 44 4.68 14.63 -5.07
N ARG A 45 5.46 14.80 -6.14
CA ARG A 45 6.35 13.75 -6.67
C ARG A 45 7.31 13.23 -5.59
N THR A 46 7.98 14.14 -4.88
CA THR A 46 8.86 13.77 -3.76
C THR A 46 8.10 13.00 -2.68
N GLY A 47 6.88 13.41 -2.35
CA GLY A 47 6.02 12.70 -1.39
C GLY A 47 5.58 11.32 -1.87
N CYS A 48 5.32 11.14 -3.16
CA CYS A 48 4.90 9.88 -3.77
C CYS A 48 6.02 8.83 -3.74
N ASN A 49 7.26 9.29 -3.93
CA ASN A 49 8.47 8.46 -4.07
C ASN A 49 9.24 8.28 -2.74
N GLN A 50 8.64 8.63 -1.60
CA GLN A 50 9.29 8.42 -0.30
C GLN A 50 9.51 6.92 -0.03
N LYS A 51 10.70 6.56 0.48
CA LYS A 51 11.03 5.16 0.82
C LYS A 51 10.30 4.65 2.07
N SER A 52 9.99 5.56 2.99
CA SER A 52 9.23 5.27 4.21
C SER A 52 7.75 5.60 4.02
N ASN A 53 6.88 4.91 4.77
CA ASN A 53 5.44 5.19 4.75
C ASN A 53 4.75 4.97 3.40
N ARG A 54 5.36 4.18 2.51
CA ARG A 54 4.82 3.79 1.21
C ARG A 54 4.92 2.29 1.02
N PHE A 55 3.85 1.69 0.54
CA PHE A 55 3.87 0.31 0.07
C PHE A 55 2.85 0.14 -1.07
N PRO A 56 3.27 -0.26 -2.28
CA PRO A 56 4.66 -0.46 -2.71
C PRO A 56 5.45 0.85 -2.79
N ALA A 57 6.79 0.78 -2.76
CA ALA A 57 7.62 1.90 -3.18
C ALA A 57 7.34 2.21 -4.67
N MET A 58 7.36 3.50 -5.04
CA MET A 58 7.09 3.95 -6.40
C MET A 58 8.19 4.93 -6.85
N GLU A 59 8.39 5.00 -8.16
CA GLU A 59 9.28 5.95 -8.83
C GLU A 59 8.46 6.71 -9.88
N LEU A 60 7.59 7.59 -9.40
CA LEU A 60 6.75 8.42 -10.27
C LEU A 60 7.58 9.57 -10.85
N GLU A 61 7.57 9.67 -12.17
CA GLU A 61 7.99 10.86 -12.91
C GLU A 61 6.96 11.98 -12.80
N GLU A 62 7.35 13.18 -13.22
CA GLU A 62 6.51 14.37 -13.15
C GLU A 62 5.18 14.21 -13.89
N HIS A 63 5.20 13.67 -15.11
CA HIS A 63 3.99 13.45 -15.91
C HIS A 63 3.03 12.43 -15.26
N HIS A 64 3.53 11.38 -14.61
CA HIS A 64 2.68 10.42 -13.89
C HIS A 64 1.89 11.10 -12.75
N VAL A 65 2.49 12.10 -12.10
CA VAL A 65 1.84 12.85 -11.01
C VAL A 65 0.86 13.87 -11.59
N GLU A 66 1.21 14.53 -12.69
CA GLU A 66 0.35 15.48 -13.39
C GLU A 66 -0.94 14.79 -13.89
N ASP A 67 -0.80 13.65 -14.57
CA ASP A 67 -1.93 12.85 -15.07
C ASP A 67 -2.85 12.41 -13.92
N ALA A 68 -2.27 11.95 -12.81
CA ALA A 68 -3.01 11.53 -11.63
C ALA A 68 -3.74 12.71 -10.95
N VAL A 69 -3.13 13.89 -10.91
CA VAL A 69 -3.80 15.09 -10.41
C VAL A 69 -4.95 15.47 -11.33
N GLU A 70 -4.77 15.45 -12.65
CA GLU A 70 -5.82 15.77 -13.61
C GLU A 70 -7.03 14.84 -13.45
N GLY A 71 -6.80 13.52 -13.31
CA GLY A 71 -7.85 12.55 -13.03
C GLY A 71 -8.58 12.83 -11.72
N LEU A 72 -7.86 13.09 -10.63
CA LEU A 72 -8.46 13.49 -9.34
C LEU A 72 -9.23 14.82 -9.41
N GLN A 73 -8.81 15.76 -10.25
CA GLN A 73 -9.54 17.01 -10.47
C GLN A 73 -10.88 16.77 -11.17
N LYS A 74 -10.92 15.89 -12.18
CA LYS A 74 -12.17 15.50 -12.86
C LYS A 74 -13.19 14.89 -11.91
N LEU A 75 -12.71 14.20 -10.88
CA LEU A 75 -13.54 13.58 -9.83
C LEU A 75 -13.88 14.52 -8.67
N GLY A 76 -13.37 15.75 -8.68
CA GLY A 76 -13.58 16.72 -7.59
C GLY A 76 -12.80 16.43 -6.31
N ALA A 77 -11.91 15.42 -6.30
CA ALA A 77 -11.11 15.04 -5.14
C ALA A 77 -9.94 15.99 -4.87
N VAL A 78 -9.49 16.72 -5.90
CA VAL A 78 -8.37 17.66 -5.85
C VAL A 78 -8.71 18.94 -6.61
N THR A 79 -8.14 20.07 -6.20
CA THR A 79 -8.18 21.34 -6.93
C THR A 79 -6.79 21.88 -7.13
N ARG A 80 -6.53 22.31 -8.38
CA ARG A 80 -5.37 23.11 -8.75
C ARG A 80 -5.64 24.57 -8.42
N LEU A 81 -4.77 25.14 -7.61
CA LEU A 81 -4.79 26.54 -7.21
C LEU A 81 -3.82 27.29 -8.12
N GLN A 82 -4.36 28.15 -8.96
CA GLN A 82 -3.59 29.18 -9.66
C GLN A 82 -3.49 30.39 -8.72
N GLY A 83 -2.29 30.66 -8.21
CA GLY A 83 -1.99 31.85 -7.41
C GLY A 83 -1.16 32.85 -8.20
N ASP A 84 -0.93 34.03 -7.62
CA ASP A 84 -0.06 35.10 -8.16
C ASP A 84 1.43 34.71 -8.26
N GLY A 85 1.79 33.51 -7.77
CA GLY A 85 3.11 32.92 -7.90
C GLY A 85 3.24 32.03 -9.15
N ARG A 86 4.46 31.93 -9.70
CA ARG A 86 4.80 31.13 -10.89
C ARG A 86 4.60 29.60 -10.76
N THR A 87 4.22 29.08 -9.60
CA THR A 87 4.19 27.62 -9.35
C THR A 87 2.81 27.16 -8.95
N GLU A 88 2.26 26.23 -9.73
CA GLU A 88 0.96 25.61 -9.44
C GLU A 88 0.99 24.85 -8.11
N LYS A 89 -0.12 24.95 -7.38
CA LYS A 89 -0.31 24.30 -6.08
C LYS A 89 -1.58 23.46 -6.08
N PHE A 90 -1.59 22.39 -5.28
CA PHE A 90 -2.67 21.42 -5.25
C PHE A 90 -3.19 21.21 -3.84
N ARG A 91 -4.52 21.17 -3.73
CA ARG A 91 -5.28 20.96 -2.49
C ARG A 91 -6.23 19.78 -2.67
N HIS A 92 -6.36 18.91 -1.67
CA HIS A 92 -7.38 17.86 -1.63
C HIS A 92 -8.73 18.37 -1.09
N HIS A 93 -9.80 17.69 -1.49
CA HIS A 93 -11.16 17.78 -0.94
C HIS A 93 -11.62 16.44 -0.36
N ALA A 94 -10.66 15.63 0.10
CA ALA A 94 -10.89 14.27 0.59
C ALA A 94 -11.92 14.16 1.74
N TYR A 95 -12.11 15.21 2.56
CA TYR A 95 -13.13 15.21 3.62
C TYR A 95 -14.54 15.15 3.00
N GLU A 96 -14.83 16.06 2.08
CA GLU A 96 -16.11 16.17 1.39
C GLU A 96 -16.31 15.04 0.38
N TRP A 97 -15.23 14.61 -0.27
CA TRP A 97 -15.28 13.56 -1.30
C TRP A 97 -15.57 12.18 -0.70
N PHE A 98 -14.97 11.85 0.44
CA PHE A 98 -15.30 10.61 1.17
C PHE A 98 -16.49 10.76 2.11
N GLY A 99 -16.84 11.98 2.53
CA GLY A 99 -17.86 12.23 3.55
C GLY A 99 -17.42 11.75 4.94
N VAL A 100 -16.17 12.02 5.30
CA VAL A 100 -15.50 11.47 6.50
C VAL A 100 -15.00 12.54 7.45
N ASP A 101 -14.84 12.17 8.72
CA ASP A 101 -14.18 13.01 9.72
C ASP A 101 -12.64 12.91 9.65
N LYS A 102 -11.96 13.61 10.56
CA LYS A 102 -10.49 13.67 10.58
C LYS A 102 -9.82 12.35 10.93
N TYR A 103 -10.42 11.52 11.79
CA TYR A 103 -9.89 10.23 12.22
C TYR A 103 -10.09 9.18 11.13
N GLU A 104 -11.29 9.14 10.58
CA GLU A 104 -11.65 8.32 9.41
C GLU A 104 -10.72 8.64 8.23
N LEU A 105 -10.48 9.93 7.95
CA LEU A 105 -9.56 10.33 6.89
C LEU A 105 -8.11 9.89 7.14
N ALA A 106 -7.65 9.88 8.40
CA ALA A 106 -6.31 9.39 8.74
C ALA A 106 -6.19 7.87 8.46
N VAL A 107 -7.23 7.10 8.80
CA VAL A 107 -7.28 5.66 8.50
C VAL A 107 -7.29 5.43 6.98
N MET A 108 -8.13 6.14 6.24
CA MET A 108 -8.18 6.06 4.77
C MET A 108 -6.82 6.40 4.15
N THR A 109 -6.18 7.48 4.61
CA THR A 109 -4.87 7.90 4.09
C THR A 109 -3.80 6.83 4.32
N GLU A 110 -3.82 6.17 5.48
CA GLU A 110 -2.86 5.08 5.75
C GLU A 110 -3.05 3.90 4.79
N LEU A 111 -4.31 3.53 4.50
CA LEU A 111 -4.63 2.46 3.57
C LEU A 111 -4.29 2.84 2.11
N LEU A 112 -4.50 4.10 1.71
CA LEU A 112 -4.12 4.56 0.36
C LEU A 112 -2.60 4.54 0.13
N LEU A 113 -1.82 4.79 1.18
CA LEU A 113 -0.36 4.86 1.10
C LEU A 113 0.34 3.50 1.19
N ARG A 114 -0.28 2.53 1.90
CA ARG A 114 0.35 1.23 2.20
C ARG A 114 -0.50 0.00 1.86
N GLY A 115 -1.72 0.17 1.37
CA GLY A 115 -2.63 -0.92 1.08
C GLY A 115 -3.13 -1.63 2.32
N ALA A 116 -3.41 -2.92 2.14
CA ALA A 116 -4.01 -3.79 3.14
C ALA A 116 -3.14 -3.96 4.39
N GLN A 117 -3.76 -3.86 5.56
CA GLN A 117 -3.07 -3.86 6.84
C GLN A 117 -3.90 -4.55 7.92
N THR A 118 -3.23 -5.10 8.94
CA THR A 118 -3.93 -5.54 10.14
C THR A 118 -4.44 -4.35 10.94
N LEU A 119 -5.52 -4.51 11.71
CA LEU A 119 -6.05 -3.44 12.58
C LEU A 119 -5.00 -2.89 13.57
N GLY A 120 -4.10 -3.75 14.07
CA GLY A 120 -3.03 -3.34 14.99
C GLY A 120 -2.01 -2.42 14.33
N GLU A 121 -1.56 -2.76 13.12
CA GLU A 121 -0.67 -1.90 12.33
C GLU A 121 -1.37 -0.61 11.93
N LEU A 122 -2.61 -0.70 11.47
CA LEU A 122 -3.41 0.43 11.01
C LEU A 122 -3.59 1.46 12.12
N ARG A 123 -3.92 1.03 13.35
CA ARG A 123 -4.01 1.91 14.52
C ARG A 123 -2.70 2.65 14.74
N ALA A 124 -1.59 1.90 14.83
CA ALA A 124 -0.27 2.46 15.14
C ALA A 124 0.20 3.45 14.06
N ARG A 125 -0.07 3.14 12.80
CA ARG A 125 0.39 3.92 11.66
C ARG A 125 -0.53 5.09 11.31
N ALA A 126 -1.84 5.01 11.49
CA ALA A 126 -2.74 6.16 11.34
C ALA A 126 -2.55 7.18 12.47
N SER A 127 -2.07 6.74 13.65
CA SER A 127 -1.85 7.58 14.84
C SER A 127 -0.88 8.75 14.64
N ARG A 128 -0.02 8.72 13.61
CA ARG A 128 0.86 9.84 13.26
C ARG A 128 0.13 11.02 12.60
N MET A 129 -1.07 10.80 12.08
CA MET A 129 -1.92 11.84 11.47
C MET A 129 -2.99 12.33 12.45
N GLU A 130 -3.65 11.43 13.16
CA GLU A 130 -4.60 11.75 14.24
C GLU A 130 -4.45 10.72 15.36
N ALA A 131 -4.38 11.17 16.61
CA ALA A 131 -4.08 10.27 17.73
C ALA A 131 -5.21 9.26 18.01
N ILE A 132 -4.94 7.96 17.79
CA ILE A 132 -5.85 6.83 18.10
C ILE A 132 -5.21 5.99 19.21
N LYS A 133 -5.67 6.17 20.45
CA LYS A 133 -4.97 5.67 21.65
C LYS A 133 -5.01 4.15 21.75
N THR A 134 -6.20 3.57 21.57
CA THR A 134 -6.42 2.14 21.78
C THR A 134 -6.98 1.47 20.53
N GLN A 135 -6.97 0.14 20.50
CA GLN A 135 -7.66 -0.61 19.46
C GLN A 135 -9.19 -0.47 19.57
N GLY A 136 -9.71 -0.25 20.78
CA GLY A 136 -11.13 0.06 20.99
C GLY A 136 -11.54 1.40 20.38
N ASP A 137 -10.64 2.38 20.32
CA ASP A 137 -10.91 3.66 19.65
C ASP A 137 -10.88 3.54 18.11
N LEU A 138 -10.11 2.58 17.57
CA LEU A 138 -10.05 2.34 16.13
C LEU A 138 -11.32 1.66 15.61
N GLN A 139 -11.91 0.74 16.38
CA GLN A 139 -12.99 -0.11 15.89
C GLN A 139 -14.21 0.69 15.39
N PRO A 140 -14.75 1.69 16.12
CA PRO A 140 -15.85 2.51 15.63
C PRO A 140 -15.52 3.28 14.34
N ILE A 141 -14.26 3.71 14.17
CA ILE A 141 -13.81 4.41 12.95
C ILE A 141 -13.84 3.44 11.76
N VAL A 142 -13.35 2.21 11.96
CA VAL A 142 -13.36 1.19 10.90
C VAL A 142 -14.78 0.77 10.57
N ASP A 143 -15.64 0.57 11.57
CA ASP A 143 -17.04 0.18 11.38
C ASP A 143 -17.79 1.23 10.56
N ALA A 144 -17.61 2.52 10.87
CA ALA A 144 -18.20 3.62 10.11
C ALA A 144 -17.69 3.67 8.65
N LEU A 145 -16.40 3.43 8.43
CA LEU A 145 -15.82 3.36 7.08
C LEU A 145 -16.30 2.14 6.29
N VAL A 146 -16.56 1.01 6.96
CA VAL A 146 -17.13 -0.20 6.34
C VAL A 146 -18.59 0.01 5.99
N GLU A 147 -19.38 0.64 6.87
CA GLU A 147 -20.78 0.99 6.60
C GLU A 147 -20.91 1.92 5.38
N ARG A 148 -19.95 2.84 5.21
CA ARG A 148 -19.85 3.72 4.04
C ARG A 148 -19.29 3.04 2.78
N GLY A 149 -18.86 1.79 2.88
CA GLY A 149 -18.25 1.05 1.78
C GLY A 149 -16.85 1.52 1.36
N LEU A 150 -16.18 2.34 2.19
CA LEU A 150 -14.83 2.86 1.92
C LEU A 150 -13.73 1.88 2.31
N ILE A 151 -14.01 1.00 3.28
CA ILE A 151 -13.13 -0.07 3.75
C ILE A 151 -13.84 -1.40 3.61
N ILE A 152 -13.08 -2.45 3.31
CA ILE A 152 -13.54 -3.82 3.38
C ILE A 152 -12.62 -4.67 4.25
N TYR A 153 -13.21 -5.66 4.91
CA TYR A 153 -12.47 -6.73 5.57
C TYR A 153 -11.98 -7.74 4.53
N LEU A 154 -10.69 -8.07 4.58
CA LEU A 154 -10.09 -9.13 3.75
C LEU A 154 -10.09 -10.47 4.48
N THR A 155 -10.08 -10.45 5.80
CA THR A 155 -10.21 -11.64 6.66
C THR A 155 -11.37 -11.44 7.65
N PRO A 156 -11.92 -12.53 8.21
CA PRO A 156 -13.01 -12.42 9.18
C PRO A 156 -12.67 -11.47 10.33
N PRO A 157 -13.65 -10.67 10.82
CA PRO A 157 -13.43 -9.74 11.91
C PRO A 157 -13.01 -10.49 13.18
N GLY A 158 -12.00 -9.97 13.88
CA GLY A 158 -11.41 -10.63 15.04
C GLY A 158 -9.96 -10.22 15.28
N ARG A 159 -9.25 -11.01 16.10
CA ARG A 159 -7.83 -10.77 16.38
C ARG A 159 -7.02 -10.99 15.09
N GLY A 160 -6.31 -9.95 14.66
CA GLY A 160 -5.50 -10.01 13.44
C GLY A 160 -6.30 -9.77 12.15
N ALA A 161 -7.54 -9.27 12.24
CA ALA A 161 -8.31 -8.91 11.07
C ALA A 161 -7.54 -7.93 10.18
N MET A 162 -7.58 -8.20 8.88
CA MET A 162 -6.96 -7.40 7.84
C MET A 162 -8.03 -6.64 7.07
N VAL A 163 -7.75 -5.37 6.81
CA VAL A 163 -8.64 -4.47 6.08
C VAL A 163 -7.90 -3.77 4.96
N THR A 164 -8.62 -3.37 3.92
CA THR A 164 -8.11 -2.51 2.85
C THR A 164 -9.15 -1.48 2.43
N HIS A 165 -8.73 -0.46 1.69
CA HIS A 165 -9.63 0.55 1.14
C HIS A 165 -10.39 -0.02 -0.09
N ASN A 166 -11.54 0.55 -0.43
CA ASN A 166 -12.40 0.08 -1.53
C ASN A 166 -12.33 0.96 -2.79
N LEU A 167 -11.18 1.58 -3.03
CA LEU A 167 -10.94 2.47 -4.18
C LEU A 167 -10.12 1.77 -5.29
N TYR A 168 -9.98 0.45 -5.21
CA TYR A 168 -9.31 -0.33 -6.24
C TYR A 168 -10.21 -0.48 -7.46
N GLN A 169 -9.61 -0.65 -8.63
CA GLN A 169 -10.34 -1.20 -9.76
C GLN A 169 -10.79 -2.64 -9.43
N PRO A 170 -11.93 -3.13 -9.96
CA PRO A 170 -12.49 -4.43 -9.59
C PRO A 170 -11.47 -5.59 -9.67
N GLN A 171 -10.70 -5.64 -10.77
CA GLN A 171 -9.67 -6.67 -10.98
C GLN A 171 -8.53 -6.60 -9.95
N GLU A 172 -8.14 -5.39 -9.54
CA GLU A 172 -7.13 -5.21 -8.50
C GLU A 172 -7.66 -5.59 -7.12
N LEU A 173 -8.93 -5.29 -6.84
CA LEU A 173 -9.57 -5.65 -5.58
C LEU A 173 -9.63 -7.17 -5.42
N GLU A 174 -10.04 -7.90 -6.46
CA GLU A 174 -10.03 -9.37 -6.49
C GLU A 174 -8.64 -9.95 -6.26
N LYS A 175 -7.60 -9.31 -6.81
CA LYS A 175 -6.21 -9.72 -6.55
C LYS A 175 -5.84 -9.53 -5.08
N VAL A 176 -6.13 -8.36 -4.50
CA VAL A 176 -5.85 -8.08 -3.08
C VAL A 176 -6.62 -9.04 -2.16
N GLN A 177 -7.88 -9.34 -2.49
CA GLN A 177 -8.68 -10.32 -1.77
C GLN A 177 -8.11 -11.74 -1.88
N ARG A 178 -7.60 -12.17 -3.05
CA ARG A 178 -6.94 -13.48 -3.18
C ARG A 178 -5.63 -13.54 -2.39
N GLU A 179 -4.85 -12.47 -2.39
CA GLU A 179 -3.56 -12.39 -1.69
C GLU A 179 -3.71 -12.45 -0.16
N HIS A 180 -4.85 -12.02 0.40
CA HIS A 180 -5.02 -11.87 1.86
C HIS A 180 -6.23 -12.59 2.45
N GLY A 181 -7.28 -12.83 1.66
CA GLY A 181 -8.48 -13.58 2.06
C GLY A 181 -8.30 -15.09 1.94
N GLY A 182 -7.27 -15.55 1.25
CA GLY A 182 -6.83 -16.95 1.19
C GLY A 182 -6.14 -17.42 2.47
N GLY A 183 -6.66 -17.02 3.64
CA GLY A 183 -6.31 -17.61 4.93
C GLY A 183 -6.68 -19.09 4.94
N GLN A 184 -5.88 -19.91 4.26
CA GLN A 184 -5.68 -21.28 4.66
C GLN A 184 -5.24 -21.17 6.11
N VAL A 185 -6.15 -21.56 7.01
CA VAL A 185 -5.77 -21.95 8.35
C VAL A 185 -4.75 -23.07 8.11
N VAL A 186 -3.46 -22.73 8.12
CA VAL A 186 -2.44 -23.71 8.47
C VAL A 186 -2.79 -23.99 9.92
N ALA A 187 -3.68 -24.97 10.10
CA ALA A 187 -3.81 -25.66 11.35
C ALA A 187 -2.38 -26.09 11.66
N GLN A 188 -1.75 -25.39 12.60
CA GLN A 188 -0.62 -25.98 13.30
C GLN A 188 -1.13 -27.35 13.74
N PRO A 189 -0.50 -28.45 13.29
CA PRO A 189 -0.73 -29.72 13.94
C PRO A 189 -0.41 -29.46 15.40
N ALA A 190 -1.36 -29.82 16.28
CA ALA A 190 -1.20 -29.69 17.72
C ALA A 190 0.21 -30.13 18.14
N PRO A 191 0.90 -29.40 19.04
CA PRO A 191 2.19 -29.85 19.53
C PRO A 191 1.99 -31.22 20.20
N THR A 192 2.57 -32.24 19.61
CA THR A 192 2.74 -33.53 20.25
C THR A 192 3.62 -33.36 21.49
N PRO A 193 3.27 -33.97 22.64
CA PRO A 193 4.10 -33.89 23.83
C PRO A 193 5.40 -34.68 23.61
N SER A 194 6.54 -33.96 23.55
CA SER A 194 7.86 -34.60 23.63
C SER A 194 8.12 -35.16 25.03
N PRO A 195 8.74 -36.34 25.14
CA PRO A 195 8.97 -37.03 26.41
C PRO A 195 10.18 -36.45 27.17
N ALA A 196 10.12 -36.55 28.50
CA ALA A 196 11.08 -36.01 29.46
C ALA A 196 12.50 -36.62 29.34
N PRO A 197 13.58 -35.84 29.60
CA PRO A 197 14.90 -36.39 29.87
C PRO A 197 15.03 -36.79 31.34
N GLN A 198 15.47 -38.04 31.57
CA GLN A 198 15.80 -38.60 32.87
C GLN A 198 17.15 -38.07 33.39
N ALA A 199 17.24 -37.90 34.70
CA ALA A 199 18.48 -37.61 35.44
C ALA A 199 19.33 -38.87 35.65
N PRO A 200 20.65 -38.71 35.87
CA PRO A 200 21.38 -39.62 36.74
C PRO A 200 22.05 -38.92 37.93
N ALA A 201 22.22 -39.70 39.01
CA ALA A 201 22.73 -39.33 40.33
C ALA A 201 24.27 -39.42 40.45
N ASN A 202 24.84 -38.64 41.39
CA ASN A 202 26.26 -38.60 41.86
C ASN A 202 26.60 -39.78 42.83
N PRO A 203 27.82 -40.01 43.45
CA PRO A 203 29.03 -39.15 43.70
C PRO A 203 30.43 -39.91 43.68
N PRO A 204 31.50 -39.61 44.50
CA PRO A 204 32.61 -38.60 44.41
C PRO A 204 34.05 -39.25 44.60
N PRO A 205 35.13 -38.62 45.18
CA PRO A 205 35.71 -37.24 45.22
C PRO A 205 37.23 -37.17 44.80
N THR A 206 37.89 -35.99 44.81
CA THR A 206 39.15 -35.70 45.58
C THR A 206 40.03 -34.53 45.06
N SER A 207 40.34 -33.60 46.00
CA SER A 207 41.49 -32.66 46.17
C SER A 207 41.84 -31.59 45.10
N ALA A 208 41.73 -30.28 45.41
CA ALA A 208 42.79 -29.37 45.94
C ALA A 208 43.74 -28.82 44.84
N ARG A 209 44.12 -27.54 44.67
CA ARG A 209 44.22 -26.30 45.48
C ARG A 209 44.47 -25.09 44.51
N PRO A 210 44.61 -23.83 44.99
CA PRO A 210 44.53 -22.58 44.21
C PRO A 210 45.91 -21.97 43.82
N ASN A 211 45.94 -21.03 42.86
CA ASN A 211 46.90 -19.90 42.85
C ASN A 211 46.51 -18.81 41.81
N GLU A 212 46.22 -17.59 42.24
CA GLU A 212 47.10 -16.39 42.20
C GLU A 212 47.26 -15.73 40.81
N ALA A 213 46.68 -14.52 40.69
CA ALA A 213 47.13 -13.45 39.79
C ALA A 213 48.37 -12.76 40.42
N PRO A 214 49.01 -11.71 39.83
CA PRO A 214 48.82 -11.06 38.53
C PRO A 214 50.17 -10.84 37.78
N SER A 215 50.17 -10.43 36.49
CA SER A 215 51.21 -9.50 35.98
C SER A 215 50.96 -9.04 34.54
N ALA A 216 51.12 -7.72 34.36
CA ALA A 216 51.66 -6.99 33.21
C ALA A 216 51.10 -7.22 31.80
N ALA A 217 50.46 -6.16 31.29
CA ALA A 217 50.27 -5.92 29.86
C ALA A 217 51.60 -5.71 29.13
N PRO A 218 51.66 -6.08 27.84
CA PRO A 218 52.39 -5.28 26.88
C PRO A 218 51.48 -4.79 25.73
N GLU A 219 51.78 -3.57 25.36
CA GLU A 219 51.27 -2.77 24.24
C GLU A 219 51.53 -3.48 22.90
N ILE A 220 50.46 -3.86 22.19
CA ILE A 220 50.56 -4.46 20.84
C ILE A 220 50.25 -3.39 19.80
N MET A 221 51.28 -3.09 19.03
CA MET A 221 51.34 -2.26 17.83
C MET A 221 50.36 -2.80 16.75
N GLN A 222 49.41 -1.98 16.30
CA GLN A 222 48.53 -2.35 15.18
C GLN A 222 49.32 -2.32 13.85
N PRO A 223 49.24 -3.35 13.00
CA PRO A 223 49.71 -3.25 11.62
C PRO A 223 48.68 -2.49 10.78
N GLY A 224 49.15 -1.57 9.94
CA GLY A 224 48.32 -0.72 9.09
C GLY A 224 47.48 -1.53 8.09
N PHE A 225 46.19 -1.20 8.02
CA PHE A 225 45.30 -1.63 6.96
C PHE A 225 45.70 -0.93 5.65
N ARG A 226 46.12 -1.70 4.64
CA ARG A 226 46.10 -1.25 3.25
C ARG A 226 44.65 -1.35 2.78
N GLU A 227 44.06 -0.24 2.37
CA GLU A 227 42.79 -0.24 1.64
C GLU A 227 43.01 -0.88 0.25
N ASP A 228 42.30 -1.97 -0.04
CA ASP A 228 42.18 -2.49 -1.39
C ASP A 228 41.37 -1.50 -2.26
N PRO A 229 41.75 -1.26 -3.52
CA PRO A 229 40.99 -0.39 -4.41
C PRO A 229 39.59 -0.99 -4.70
N PRO A 230 38.56 -0.13 -4.90
CA PRO A 230 37.19 -0.58 -5.08
C PRO A 230 37.05 -1.47 -6.32
N ARG A 231 36.41 -2.63 -6.13
CA ARG A 231 36.07 -3.58 -7.20
C ARG A 231 35.15 -2.88 -8.23
N PRO A 232 35.39 -3.01 -9.54
CA PRO A 232 34.53 -2.41 -10.55
C PRO A 232 33.09 -2.95 -10.45
N PRO A 233 32.07 -2.11 -10.74
CA PRO A 233 30.68 -2.54 -10.69
C PRO A 233 30.42 -3.65 -11.71
N ALA A 234 29.60 -4.63 -11.32
CA ALA A 234 29.14 -5.68 -12.21
C ALA A 234 28.39 -5.06 -13.42
N PRO A 235 28.51 -5.64 -14.63
CA PRO A 235 27.81 -5.13 -15.80
C PRO A 235 26.29 -5.16 -15.56
N SER A 236 25.66 -3.98 -15.66
CA SER A 236 24.19 -3.88 -15.66
C SER A 236 23.64 -4.55 -16.93
N PRO A 237 22.50 -5.28 -16.85
CA PRO A 237 21.86 -5.82 -18.05
C PRO A 237 21.50 -4.68 -19.01
N SER A 238 21.80 -4.86 -20.29
CA SER A 238 21.71 -3.78 -21.28
C SER A 238 20.28 -3.27 -21.44
N ASN A 239 20.11 -1.94 -21.53
CA ASN A 239 18.83 -1.25 -21.76
C ASN A 239 18.14 -1.57 -23.12
N GLY A 240 18.64 -2.53 -23.91
CA GLY A 240 18.09 -2.89 -25.21
C GLY A 240 16.96 -3.92 -25.17
N ASP A 241 16.94 -4.78 -24.16
CA ASP A 241 16.11 -5.99 -24.12
C ASP A 241 14.63 -5.70 -23.86
N TRP A 242 14.33 -4.71 -23.02
CA TRP A 242 12.95 -4.37 -22.65
C TRP A 242 12.14 -3.71 -23.77
N LYS A 243 12.80 -3.01 -24.71
CA LYS A 243 12.10 -2.35 -25.82
C LYS A 243 11.52 -3.39 -26.78
N ALA A 244 12.32 -4.42 -27.09
CA ALA A 244 11.88 -5.53 -27.91
C ALA A 244 10.71 -6.28 -27.24
N GLU A 245 10.78 -6.50 -25.92
CA GLU A 245 9.69 -7.14 -25.19
C GLU A 245 8.42 -6.28 -25.15
N VAL A 246 8.53 -4.96 -24.98
CA VAL A 246 7.38 -4.03 -25.03
C VAL A 246 6.74 -4.01 -26.42
N ASP A 247 7.55 -4.00 -27.49
CA ASP A 247 7.03 -4.00 -28.86
C ASP A 247 6.35 -5.33 -29.20
N LYS A 248 6.89 -6.46 -28.69
CA LYS A 248 6.26 -7.77 -28.79
C LYS A 248 4.91 -7.81 -28.07
N LEU A 249 4.85 -7.37 -26.82
CA LEU A 249 3.61 -7.34 -26.03
C LEU A 249 2.54 -6.44 -26.65
N ARG A 250 2.95 -5.31 -27.27
CA ARG A 250 2.04 -4.44 -28.03
C ARG A 250 1.47 -5.14 -29.26
N GLY A 251 2.26 -5.95 -29.94
CA GLY A 251 1.81 -6.80 -31.05
C GLY A 251 0.78 -7.82 -30.60
N GLU A 252 1.09 -8.60 -29.56
CA GLU A 252 0.17 -9.59 -28.97
C GLU A 252 -1.16 -8.95 -28.53
N LEU A 253 -1.11 -7.75 -27.94
CA LEU A 253 -2.31 -7.01 -27.53
C LEU A 253 -3.14 -6.52 -28.73
N ALA A 254 -2.51 -6.15 -29.84
CA ALA A 254 -3.21 -5.73 -31.05
C ALA A 254 -3.92 -6.91 -31.72
N GLU A 255 -3.29 -8.07 -31.77
CA GLU A 255 -3.88 -9.31 -32.29
C GLU A 255 -5.09 -9.73 -31.46
N LEU A 256 -4.94 -9.79 -30.13
CA LEU A 256 -6.03 -10.16 -29.22
C LEU A 256 -7.21 -9.19 -29.30
N ARG A 257 -6.92 -7.90 -29.53
CA ARG A 257 -7.96 -6.87 -29.68
C ARG A 257 -8.77 -7.06 -30.97
N GLU A 258 -8.14 -7.41 -32.08
CA GLU A 258 -8.87 -7.68 -33.33
C GLU A 258 -9.63 -9.01 -33.26
N GLU A 259 -9.07 -10.04 -32.60
CA GLU A 259 -9.79 -11.29 -32.32
C GLU A 259 -11.07 -11.03 -31.50
N TYR A 260 -10.96 -10.33 -30.38
CA TYR A 260 -12.10 -9.99 -29.53
C TYR A 260 -13.15 -9.14 -30.26
N LYS A 261 -12.70 -8.22 -31.11
CA LYS A 261 -13.60 -7.39 -31.92
C LYS A 261 -14.34 -8.21 -32.98
N SER A 262 -13.72 -9.23 -33.55
CA SER A 262 -14.36 -10.18 -34.45
C SER A 262 -15.43 -11.01 -33.72
N GLU A 263 -15.07 -11.57 -32.56
CA GLU A 263 -15.98 -12.38 -31.75
C GLU A 263 -17.21 -11.57 -31.29
N VAL A 264 -17.00 -10.31 -30.88
CA VAL A 264 -18.11 -9.40 -30.54
C VAL A 264 -18.99 -9.10 -31.76
N ALA A 265 -18.43 -8.99 -32.96
CA ALA A 265 -19.20 -8.76 -34.17
C ALA A 265 -20.04 -9.99 -34.55
N GLU A 266 -19.49 -11.19 -34.41
CA GLU A 266 -20.20 -12.45 -34.61
C GLU A 266 -21.35 -12.62 -33.62
N LEU A 267 -21.10 -12.44 -32.32
CA LEU A 267 -22.14 -12.52 -31.28
C LEU A 267 -23.27 -11.50 -31.50
N ARG A 268 -22.94 -10.30 -31.98
CA ARG A 268 -23.95 -9.29 -32.34
C ARG A 268 -24.80 -9.74 -33.53
N ALA A 269 -24.19 -10.33 -34.56
CA ALA A 269 -24.91 -10.84 -35.71
C ALA A 269 -25.82 -12.01 -35.35
N GLU A 270 -25.36 -12.94 -34.49
CA GLU A 270 -26.18 -14.03 -33.96
C GLU A 270 -27.36 -13.49 -33.13
N LEU A 271 -27.13 -12.49 -32.29
CA LEU A 271 -28.19 -11.86 -31.50
C LEU A 271 -29.24 -11.19 -32.40
N GLU A 272 -28.82 -10.50 -33.46
CA GLU A 272 -29.74 -9.92 -34.45
C GLU A 272 -30.57 -10.99 -35.16
N ASP A 273 -29.97 -12.13 -35.52
CA ASP A 273 -30.70 -13.24 -36.15
C ASP A 273 -31.72 -13.86 -35.20
N VAL A 274 -31.34 -14.12 -33.94
CA VAL A 274 -32.26 -14.65 -32.90
C VAL A 274 -33.41 -13.68 -32.64
N LEU A 275 -33.14 -12.38 -32.54
CA LEU A 275 -34.18 -11.36 -32.38
C LEU A 275 -35.14 -11.34 -33.58
N ARG A 276 -34.62 -11.54 -34.80
CA ARG A 276 -35.43 -11.63 -36.01
C ARG A 276 -36.33 -12.86 -36.02
N GLN A 277 -35.84 -14.00 -35.54
CA GLN A 277 -36.63 -15.23 -35.40
C GLN A 277 -37.73 -15.13 -34.33
N LEU A 278 -37.54 -14.28 -33.31
CA LEU A 278 -38.53 -14.07 -32.24
C LEU A 278 -39.58 -12.99 -32.55
N THR A 279 -39.31 -12.09 -33.51
CA THR A 279 -40.16 -10.93 -33.84
C THR A 279 -40.83 -11.00 -35.22
N GLY A 280 -40.47 -11.98 -36.05
CA GLY A 280 -41.18 -12.34 -37.29
C GLY A 280 -42.08 -13.55 -37.09
#